data_AF-A0A9X3YGW4-F1
#
_entry.id   AF-A0A9X3YGW4-F1
#
_cell.length_a   1.000
_cell.length_b   1.000
_cell.length_c   1.000
_cell.angle_alpha   90.00
_cell.angle_beta   90.00
_cell.angle_gamma   90.00
#
_symmetry.space_group_name_H-M   'P 1'
#
loop_
_entity.id
_entity.type
_entity.pdbx_description
1 polymer ?
#
loop_
_entity_poly.entity_id
_entity_poly.type
_entity_poly.pdbx_seq_one_letter_code
_entity_poly.pdbx_strand_id
1 'polypeptide(L)'
;MRVEVISLFPEMFAAICDYGITSRAVKQGLLQLSCWNPRSYTEDRHQTVDDRPFGGGPGMVMKIKPLELALADAKQAAGETAKVIYLSPQGRQLK
;
A
#
# COMPACT_ATOMS: atom_id res chain seq x y z
N MET A 1 7.18 13.67 8.85
CA MET A 1 6.73 12.25 8.93
C MET A 1 6.63 11.71 7.51
N ARG A 2 7.13 10.50 7.23
CA ARG A 2 7.01 9.84 5.92
C ARG A 2 6.17 8.57 6.06
N VAL A 3 5.25 8.36 5.12
CA VAL A 3 4.34 7.20 5.07
C VAL A 3 4.32 6.68 3.64
N GLU A 4 4.75 5.44 3.45
CA GLU A 4 4.67 4.74 2.18
C GLU A 4 3.50 3.76 2.22
N VAL A 5 2.59 3.85 1.25
CA VAL A 5 1.34 3.09 1.23
C VAL A 5 1.36 2.13 0.06
N ILE A 6 1.09 0.85 0.31
CA ILE A 6 0.88 -0.13 -0.77
C ILE A 6 -0.63 -0.33 -0.93
N SER A 7 -1.18 0.01 -2.09
CA SER A 7 -2.62 -0.04 -2.36
C SER A 7 -2.91 -0.34 -3.82
N LEU A 8 -3.93 -1.16 -4.09
CA LEU A 8 -4.46 -1.33 -5.45
C LEU A 8 -5.22 -0.09 -5.97
N PHE A 9 -5.59 0.82 -5.08
CA PHE A 9 -6.36 2.04 -5.34
C PHE A 9 -5.66 3.25 -4.69
N PRO A 10 -4.52 3.69 -5.24
CA PRO A 10 -3.77 4.82 -4.69
C PRO A 10 -4.58 6.13 -4.67
N GLU A 11 -5.52 6.31 -5.60
CA GLU A 11 -6.36 7.50 -5.73
C GLU A 11 -7.25 7.75 -4.51
N MET A 12 -7.56 6.71 -3.72
CA MET A 12 -8.31 6.86 -2.47
C MET A 12 -7.60 7.78 -1.46
N PHE A 13 -6.27 7.88 -1.53
CA PHE A 13 -5.48 8.69 -0.61
C PHE A 13 -5.55 10.19 -0.95
N ALA A 14 -6.08 10.58 -2.10
CA ALA A 14 -6.43 11.97 -2.40
C ALA A 14 -7.36 12.56 -1.33
N ALA A 15 -8.25 11.73 -0.75
CA ALA A 15 -9.14 12.15 0.32
C ALA A 15 -8.42 12.75 1.55
N ILE A 16 -7.19 12.30 1.84
CA ILE A 16 -6.37 12.80 2.95
C ILE A 16 -5.22 13.72 2.51
N CYS A 17 -4.79 13.63 1.25
CA CYS A 17 -3.74 14.49 0.70
C CYS A 17 -4.27 15.86 0.21
N ASP A 18 -5.51 15.93 -0.26
CA ASP A 18 -6.03 17.13 -0.94
C ASP A 18 -7.02 17.94 -0.09
N TYR A 19 -7.52 17.36 0.99
CA TYR A 19 -8.53 17.97 1.85
C TYR A 19 -8.13 18.06 3.33
N GLY A 20 -8.68 19.05 4.02
CA GLY A 20 -8.59 19.18 5.48
C GLY A 20 -7.19 19.47 6.04
N ILE A 21 -7.00 19.10 7.32
CA ILE A 21 -5.77 19.37 8.06
C ILE A 21 -4.57 18.58 7.54
N THR A 22 -4.81 17.35 7.06
CA THR A 22 -3.78 16.47 6.51
C THR A 22 -3.23 17.03 5.20
N SER A 23 -4.07 17.62 4.35
CA SER A 23 -3.59 18.32 3.16
C SER A 23 -2.68 19.50 3.48
N ARG A 24 -3.02 20.29 4.50
CA ARG A 24 -2.15 21.38 4.96
C ARG A 24 -0.80 20.84 5.44
N ALA A 25 -0.78 19.73 6.18
CA ALA A 25 0.45 19.09 6.62
C ALA A 25 1.31 18.60 5.44
N VAL A 26 0.69 18.06 4.38
CA VAL A 26 1.38 17.69 3.13
C VAL A 26 1.98 18.91 2.45
N LYS A 27 1.20 19.97 2.23
CA LYS A 27 1.65 21.22 1.59
C LYS A 27 2.77 21.93 2.36
N GLN A 28 2.79 21.79 3.68
CA GLN A 28 3.83 22.34 4.56
C GLN A 28 5.03 21.39 4.74
N GLY A 29 5.03 20.21 4.10
CA GLY A 29 6.12 19.24 4.21
C GLY A 29 6.20 18.49 5.54
N LEU A 30 5.22 18.65 6.43
CA LEU A 30 5.14 17.96 7.72
C LEU A 30 4.79 16.48 7.57
N LEU A 31 4.01 16.15 6.53
CA LEU A 31 3.66 14.79 6.12
C LEU A 31 4.07 14.57 4.66
N GLN A 32 4.78 13.47 4.39
CA GLN A 32 5.09 12.99 3.05
C GLN A 32 4.39 11.64 2.89
N LEU A 33 3.52 11.52 1.88
CA LEU A 33 2.79 10.30 1.60
C LEU A 33 2.98 9.93 0.13
N SER A 34 3.45 8.71 -0.11
CA SER A 34 3.56 8.14 -1.46
C SER A 34 2.84 6.80 -1.52
N CYS A 35 2.33 6.46 -2.70
CA CYS A 35 1.60 5.23 -2.94
C CYS A 35 2.30 4.34 -3.97
N TRP A 36 2.28 3.03 -3.71
CA TRP A 36 2.90 1.99 -4.50
C TRP A 36 1.80 1.01 -4.91
N ASN A 37 1.47 0.93 -6.20
CA ASN A 37 0.39 0.07 -6.68
C ASN A 37 0.96 -1.27 -7.18
N PRO A 38 0.61 -2.41 -6.56
CA PRO A 38 1.01 -3.74 -7.03
C PRO A 38 0.73 -3.99 -8.53
N ARG A 39 -0.28 -3.35 -9.14
CA ARG A 39 -0.55 -3.47 -10.59
C ARG A 39 0.60 -2.99 -11.47
N SER A 40 1.45 -2.09 -10.99
CA SER A 40 2.62 -1.62 -11.73
C SER A 40 3.78 -2.63 -11.73
N TYR A 41 3.68 -3.70 -10.92
CA TYR A 41 4.71 -4.71 -10.69
C TYR A 41 4.36 -6.09 -11.26
N THR A 42 3.30 -6.16 -12.06
CA THR A 42 2.85 -7.38 -12.73
C THR A 42 3.51 -7.51 -14.10
N GLU A 43 3.75 -8.74 -14.55
CA GLU A 43 4.38 -9.02 -15.86
C GLU A 43 3.36 -9.32 -16.96
N ASP A 44 2.11 -9.63 -16.60
CA ASP A 44 1.07 -9.98 -17.56
C ASP A 44 0.31 -8.75 -18.07
N ARG A 45 -0.22 -8.85 -19.30
CA ARG A 45 -0.97 -7.79 -19.98
C ARG A 45 -2.19 -7.29 -19.18
N HIS A 46 -2.78 -8.14 -18.35
CA HIS A 46 -4.00 -7.82 -17.61
C HIS A 46 -3.73 -7.24 -16.22
N GLN A 47 -2.46 -7.08 -15.85
CA GLN A 47 -2.04 -6.61 -14.53
C GLN A 47 -2.69 -7.38 -13.39
N THR A 48 -2.55 -8.71 -13.44
CA THR A 48 -3.18 -9.64 -12.50
C THR A 48 -2.51 -9.56 -11.12
N VAL A 49 -3.28 -9.23 -10.09
CA VAL A 49 -2.80 -8.98 -8.71
C VAL A 49 -3.37 -9.95 -7.68
N ASP A 50 -4.25 -10.86 -8.09
CA ASP A 50 -4.91 -11.85 -7.25
C ASP A 50 -4.61 -13.28 -7.73
N ASP A 51 -4.70 -14.25 -6.81
CA ASP A 51 -4.50 -15.66 -7.07
C ASP A 51 -5.47 -16.51 -6.26
N ARG A 52 -5.63 -17.78 -6.68
CA ARG A 52 -6.48 -18.73 -5.98
C ARG A 52 -5.77 -19.23 -4.72
N PRO A 53 -6.45 -19.31 -3.56
CA PRO A 53 -5.87 -19.90 -2.37
C PRO A 53 -5.62 -21.40 -2.56
N PHE A 54 -4.49 -21.89 -2.05
CA PHE A 54 -4.26 -23.34 -1.95
C PHE A 54 -5.30 -23.98 -1.03
N GLY A 55 -5.75 -25.18 -1.38
CA GLY A 55 -6.82 -25.88 -0.67
C GLY A 55 -8.24 -25.53 -1.14
N GLY A 56 -8.40 -24.57 -2.06
CA GLY A 56 -9.69 -24.17 -2.59
C GLY A 56 -10.51 -23.29 -1.63
N GLY A 57 -11.83 -23.28 -1.82
CA GLY A 57 -12.74 -22.37 -1.12
C GLY A 57 -13.07 -21.11 -1.93
N PRO A 58 -14.04 -20.30 -1.45
CA PRO A 58 -14.43 -19.08 -2.14
C PRO A 58 -13.40 -17.96 -1.97
N GLY A 59 -13.37 -17.03 -2.93
CA GLY A 59 -12.54 -15.83 -2.88
C GLY A 59 -11.15 -16.00 -3.47
N MET A 60 -10.37 -14.90 -3.37
CA MET A 60 -9.03 -14.78 -3.92
C MET A 60 -8.09 -14.20 -2.84
N VAL A 61 -6.78 -14.40 -3.02
CA VAL A 61 -5.73 -13.80 -2.20
C VAL A 61 -4.85 -12.90 -3.06
N MET A 62 -4.14 -11.93 -2.45
CA MET A 62 -3.18 -11.11 -3.18
C MET A 62 -2.01 -11.96 -3.69
N LYS A 63 -1.61 -11.76 -4.95
CA LYS A 63 -0.38 -12.38 -5.49
C LYS A 63 0.83 -11.88 -4.75
N ILE A 64 1.70 -12.81 -4.39
CA ILE A 64 2.91 -12.54 -3.61
C ILE A 64 3.86 -11.63 -4.40
N LYS A 65 4.16 -11.97 -5.67
CA LYS A 65 5.24 -11.30 -6.41
C LYS A 65 5.02 -9.79 -6.62
N PRO A 66 3.87 -9.31 -7.12
CA PRO A 66 3.67 -7.87 -7.31
C PRO A 66 3.61 -7.11 -5.98
N LEU A 67 3.09 -7.74 -4.92
CA LEU A 67 3.02 -7.16 -3.59
C LEU A 67 4.42 -7.05 -2.94
N GLU A 68 5.25 -8.07 -3.10
CA GLU A 68 6.64 -8.11 -2.62
C GLU A 68 7.48 -7.00 -3.27
N LEU A 69 7.37 -6.84 -4.60
CA LEU A 69 8.11 -5.81 -5.33
C LEU A 69 7.68 -4.40 -4.92
N ALA A 70 6.37 -4.14 -4.81
CA ALA A 70 5.87 -2.87 -4.29
C ALA A 70 6.36 -2.58 -2.87
N LEU A 71 6.46 -3.61 -2.02
CA LEU A 71 7.00 -3.48 -0.66
C LEU A 71 8.50 -3.19 -0.66
N ALA A 72 9.27 -3.78 -1.56
CA ALA A 72 10.70 -3.54 -1.68
C ALA A 72 10.99 -2.07 -2.02
N ASP A 73 10.31 -1.52 -3.03
CA ASP A 73 10.47 -0.12 -3.43
C ASP A 73 9.98 0.84 -2.33
N ALA A 74 8.83 0.54 -1.71
CA ALA A 74 8.31 1.31 -0.58
C ALA A 74 9.31 1.36 0.59
N LYS A 75 9.95 0.24 0.92
CA LYS A 75 11.00 0.21 1.96
C LYS A 75 12.22 1.04 1.57
N GLN A 76 12.64 0.98 0.31
CA GLN A 76 13.77 1.77 -0.18
C GLN A 76 13.48 3.28 -0.06
N ALA A 77 12.26 3.71 -0.37
CA ALA A 77 11.85 5.11 -0.24
C ALA A 77 11.67 5.56 1.22
N ALA A 78 11.20 4.65 2.09
CA ALA A 78 10.96 4.93 3.51
C ALA A 78 12.26 5.04 4.34
N GLY A 79 13.31 4.29 3.97
CA GLY A 79 14.57 4.16 4.70
C GLY A 79 14.63 2.92 5.60
N GLU A 80 15.85 2.55 6.02
CA GLU A 80 16.15 1.23 6.62
C GLU A 80 15.40 0.90 7.92
N THR A 81 14.93 1.90 8.66
CA THR A 81 14.26 1.72 9.97
C THR A 81 12.73 1.78 9.89
N ALA A 82 12.16 1.79 8.68
CA ALA A 82 10.72 1.92 8.48
C ALA A 82 9.94 0.73 9.04
N LYS A 83 8.97 1.02 9.92
CA LYS A 83 8.06 0.00 10.46
C LYS A 83 6.99 -0.36 9.42
N VAL A 84 6.94 -1.62 9.02
CA VAL A 84 5.90 -2.14 8.12
C VAL A 84 4.66 -2.53 8.92
N ILE A 85 3.49 -2.03 8.50
CA ILE A 85 2.20 -2.30 9.14
C ILE A 85 1.23 -2.87 8.10
N TYR A 86 0.59 -3.99 8.43
CA TYR A 86 -0.51 -4.56 7.66
C TYR A 86 -1.83 -4.26 8.34
N LEU A 87 -2.74 -3.61 7.63
CA LEU A 87 -4.10 -3.32 8.11
C LEU A 87 -4.97 -4.55 7.85
N SER A 88 -5.39 -5.20 8.94
CA SER A 88 -6.24 -6.39 8.88
C SER A 88 -7.16 -6.44 10.11
N PRO A 89 -8.37 -7.04 9.98
CA PRO A 89 -9.25 -7.31 11.11
C PRO A 89 -8.63 -8.20 12.20
N GLN A 90 -7.62 -9.01 11.85
CA GLN A 90 -6.87 -9.84 12.80
C GLN A 90 -5.77 -9.07 13.55
N GLY A 91 -5.55 -7.80 13.19
CA GLY A 91 -4.53 -6.95 13.79
C GLY A 91 -4.87 -6.50 15.22
N ARG A 92 -3.87 -5.90 15.88
CA ARG A 92 -4.08 -5.24 17.18
C ARG A 92 -5.04 -4.06 17.00
N GLN A 93 -6.12 -4.02 17.80
CA GLN A 93 -7.05 -2.90 17.82
C GLN A 93 -6.33 -1.58 18.11
N LEU A 94 -6.58 -0.58 17.26
CA LEU A 94 -6.17 0.80 17.50
C LEU A 94 -7.07 1.37 18.61
N LYS A 95 -6.46 1.77 19.73
CA LYS A 95 -7.16 2.36 20.87
C LYS A 95 -7.08 3.86 20.81
#